data_AF-A0A839WBH5-F1
#
_entry.id   AF-A0A839WBH5-F1
#
_cell.length_a   1.000
_cell.length_b   1.000
_cell.length_c   1.000
_cell.angle_alpha   90.00
_cell.angle_beta   90.00
_cell.angle_gamma   90.00
#
_symmetry.space_group_name_H-M   'P 1'
#
loop_
_entity.id
_entity.type
_entity.pdbx_description
1 polymer ?
#
loop_
_entity_poly.entity_id
_entity_poly.type
_entity_poly.pdbx_seq_one_letter_code
_entity_poly.pdbx_strand_id
1 'polypeptide(L)'
;MSGAYHHDMIVPLPLPPLQVTGGSAAAAAVGFAGDPDTGLFSPAADTLAIATGGAERVRVDAGGRMGVGCSPTVPLEVRAGTPQIRLYDGNAVDARWYTVAGGGATVFGNLSNHVLALYANNAEFLRGQPDGKVGIGTFFPGARLHVASTGQSLLATTSDSASPAMRAHVSHGAYASQALLLDADRPGSNGFMFLQARAGVSSTPDTKFKLLGDGSAYADGAWTGGGADYAEFFEWADGNPDAEDRRGLAVVLESGRIRPALASDPPARIVGVVGANPTIVGDAAWNCWAGKYRRDDYGSLLTEEYELVEWQETVPAADPGAPPDIRPHRCPADAIPQDTAVPPEARRTVQRRPILNPAFDPARPYRPRAERPEWTIVGLMGKLRVRQGQPTGDRWMKLCTVSPTVEEWLVR
;
A
#
# COMPACT_ATOMS: atom_id res chain seq x y z
N MET A 1 -31.26 79.05 64.83
CA MET A 1 -31.99 77.78 64.95
C MET A 1 -32.04 77.17 63.55
N SER A 2 -31.17 76.20 63.27
CA SER A 2 -31.05 75.53 61.97
C SER A 2 -31.72 74.16 62.08
N GLY A 3 -32.96 74.03 61.61
CA GLY A 3 -33.65 72.75 61.53
C GLY A 3 -33.20 72.00 60.27
N ALA A 4 -32.41 70.94 60.46
CA ALA A 4 -32.03 70.04 59.38
C ALA A 4 -33.19 69.08 59.10
N TYR A 5 -33.79 69.18 57.91
CA TYR A 5 -34.66 68.13 57.37
C TYR A 5 -33.76 66.98 56.91
N HIS A 6 -33.72 65.90 57.69
CA HIS A 6 -33.09 64.65 57.28
C HIS A 6 -34.07 63.94 56.33
N HIS A 7 -33.75 63.93 55.04
CA HIS A 7 -34.43 63.08 54.08
C HIS A 7 -33.82 61.68 54.25
N ASP A 8 -34.47 60.84 55.05
CA ASP A 8 -34.06 59.43 55.16
C ASP A 8 -34.24 58.78 53.80
N MET A 9 -33.13 58.61 53.09
CA MET A 9 -33.04 57.67 51.98
C MET A 9 -33.33 56.28 52.54
N ILE A 10 -34.52 55.76 52.24
CA ILE A 10 -34.85 54.35 52.43
C ILE A 10 -33.84 53.54 51.62
N VAL A 11 -32.85 52.97 52.29
CA VAL A 11 -31.98 51.95 51.71
C VAL A 11 -32.86 50.69 51.60
N PRO A 12 -33.18 50.18 50.39
CA PRO A 12 -33.99 48.97 50.28
C PRO A 12 -33.27 47.83 50.98
N LEU A 13 -33.95 47.17 51.93
CA LEU A 13 -33.49 45.90 52.47
C LEU A 13 -33.26 44.92 51.31
N PRO A 14 -32.19 44.11 51.32
CA PRO A 14 -32.00 43.10 50.30
C PRO A 14 -33.22 42.18 50.29
N LEU A 15 -33.82 42.00 49.10
CA LEU A 15 -34.96 41.11 48.94
C LEU A 15 -34.56 39.68 49.34
N PRO A 16 -35.44 38.94 50.05
CA PRO A 16 -35.19 37.54 50.33
C PRO A 16 -35.04 36.75 49.01
N PRO A 17 -34.28 35.64 49.02
CA PRO A 17 -34.16 34.80 47.83
C PRO A 17 -35.55 34.30 47.40
N LEU A 18 -35.76 34.15 46.10
CA LEU A 18 -36.98 33.56 45.56
C LEU A 18 -37.12 32.12 46.10
N GLN A 19 -38.21 31.83 46.80
CA GLN A 19 -38.57 30.51 47.29
C GLN A 19 -39.91 30.10 46.67
N VAL A 20 -39.95 28.92 46.07
CA VAL A 20 -41.14 28.37 45.41
C VAL A 20 -41.30 26.89 45.77
N THR A 21 -42.54 26.38 45.73
CA THR A 21 -42.80 24.94 45.86
C THR A 21 -42.24 24.20 44.63
N GLY A 22 -41.76 22.96 44.79
CA GLY A 22 -41.01 22.23 43.75
C GLY A 22 -41.68 22.07 42.38
N GLY A 23 -43.01 22.14 42.26
CA GLY A 23 -43.70 22.06 40.97
C GLY A 23 -43.55 20.70 40.26
N SER A 24 -43.88 20.64 38.97
CA SER A 24 -43.76 19.46 38.11
C SER A 24 -43.48 19.85 36.66
N ALA A 25 -43.20 18.89 35.78
CA ALA A 25 -43.00 19.18 34.36
C ALA A 25 -44.23 19.80 33.68
N ALA A 26 -45.45 19.46 34.11
CA ALA A 26 -46.70 20.02 33.59
C ALA A 26 -47.16 21.31 34.29
N ALA A 27 -46.48 21.69 35.38
CA ALA A 27 -46.78 22.86 36.18
C ALA A 27 -45.48 23.33 36.86
N ALA A 28 -44.65 24.06 36.11
CA ALA A 28 -43.34 24.51 36.55
C ALA A 28 -43.46 25.42 37.79
N ALA A 29 -42.49 25.30 38.71
CA ALA A 29 -42.43 26.11 39.93
C ALA A 29 -42.14 27.59 39.64
N VAL A 30 -41.28 27.83 38.65
CA VAL A 30 -41.00 29.14 38.07
C VAL A 30 -41.28 29.02 36.58
N GLY A 31 -42.36 29.63 36.12
CA GLY A 31 -42.81 29.57 34.72
C GLY A 31 -43.33 30.91 34.22
N PHE A 32 -43.94 30.90 33.03
CA PHE A 32 -44.45 32.10 32.37
C PHE A 32 -45.98 32.18 32.48
N ALA A 33 -46.53 33.40 32.60
CA ALA A 33 -47.97 33.59 32.65
C ALA A 33 -48.63 33.09 31.34
N GLY A 34 -49.59 32.16 31.45
CA GLY A 34 -50.25 31.55 30.30
C GLY A 34 -49.53 30.33 29.70
N ASP A 35 -48.32 30.01 30.18
CA ASP A 35 -47.52 28.84 29.77
C ASP A 35 -46.97 28.14 31.04
N PRO A 36 -47.85 27.43 31.79
CA PRO A 36 -47.47 26.80 33.04
C PRO A 36 -46.57 25.56 32.85
N ASP A 37 -46.44 25.07 31.62
CA ASP A 37 -45.74 23.82 31.30
C ASP A 37 -44.31 24.05 30.76
N THR A 38 -43.86 25.31 30.81
CA THR A 38 -42.53 25.77 30.44
C THR A 38 -41.87 26.54 31.58
N GLY A 39 -40.75 26.02 32.11
CA GLY A 39 -40.07 26.66 33.25
C GLY A 39 -39.11 25.75 34.03
N LEU A 40 -38.76 26.21 35.24
CA LEU A 40 -37.93 25.47 36.20
C LEU A 40 -38.79 24.78 37.26
N PHE A 41 -38.39 23.57 37.66
CA PHE A 41 -39.04 22.82 38.73
C PHE A 41 -38.03 21.90 39.45
N SER A 42 -38.41 21.39 40.62
CA SER A 42 -37.63 20.46 41.44
C SER A 42 -38.41 19.15 41.61
N PRO A 43 -38.05 18.08 40.85
CA PRO A 43 -38.78 16.81 40.86
C PRO A 43 -38.51 15.95 42.11
N ALA A 44 -37.45 16.24 42.86
CA ALA A 44 -37.00 15.53 44.05
C ALA A 44 -36.08 16.43 44.88
N ALA A 45 -35.76 16.03 46.11
CA ALA A 45 -34.75 16.71 46.92
C ALA A 45 -33.44 16.84 46.14
N ASP A 46 -32.80 18.00 46.27
CA ASP A 46 -31.50 18.32 45.66
C ASP A 46 -31.44 18.10 44.14
N THR A 47 -32.59 18.18 43.46
CA THR A 47 -32.70 18.00 42.00
C THR A 47 -33.36 19.21 41.36
N LEU A 48 -32.75 19.72 40.28
CA LEU A 48 -33.27 20.83 39.48
C LEU A 48 -33.54 20.36 38.05
N ALA A 49 -34.67 20.76 37.48
CA ALA A 49 -35.07 20.40 36.13
C ALA A 49 -35.69 21.55 35.33
N ILE A 50 -35.59 21.45 34.00
CA ILE A 50 -36.19 22.35 33.01
C ILE A 50 -37.29 21.58 32.27
N ALA A 51 -38.47 22.17 32.15
CA ALA A 51 -39.58 21.65 31.36
C ALA A 51 -39.93 22.60 30.20
N THR A 52 -40.36 22.02 29.09
CA THR A 52 -41.04 22.73 27.98
C THR A 52 -42.16 21.86 27.43
N GLY A 53 -43.35 22.42 27.20
CA GLY A 53 -44.49 21.66 26.68
C GLY A 53 -44.87 20.46 27.56
N GLY A 54 -44.79 20.64 28.88
CA GLY A 54 -45.24 19.63 29.85
C GLY A 54 -44.30 18.46 30.10
N ALA A 55 -43.11 18.47 29.51
CA ALA A 55 -42.15 17.38 29.64
C ALA A 55 -40.77 17.87 30.08
N GLU A 56 -40.13 17.07 30.93
CA GLU A 56 -38.76 17.32 31.38
C GLU A 56 -37.77 17.21 30.22
N ARG A 57 -36.90 18.23 30.08
CA ARG A 57 -35.89 18.32 29.03
C ARG A 57 -34.48 18.14 29.56
N VAL A 58 -34.18 18.77 30.69
CA VAL A 58 -32.87 18.76 31.33
C VAL A 58 -33.04 18.58 32.82
N ARG A 59 -32.18 17.79 33.45
CA ARG A 59 -32.10 17.58 34.90
C ARG A 59 -30.66 17.65 35.38
N VAL A 60 -30.44 18.22 36.56
CA VAL A 60 -29.25 17.99 37.40
C VAL A 60 -29.71 17.34 38.70
N ASP A 61 -29.19 16.15 39.01
CA ASP A 61 -29.59 15.39 40.20
C ASP A 61 -28.74 15.69 41.45
N ALA A 62 -29.12 15.11 42.59
CA ALA A 62 -28.45 15.27 43.88
C ALA A 62 -26.97 14.80 43.86
N GLY A 63 -26.59 13.95 42.90
CA GLY A 63 -25.22 13.50 42.70
C GLY A 63 -24.41 14.43 41.78
N GLY A 64 -24.99 15.53 41.28
CA GLY A 64 -24.36 16.45 40.34
C GLY A 64 -24.30 15.95 38.89
N ARG A 65 -25.09 14.93 38.53
CA ARG A 65 -25.14 14.40 37.17
C ARG A 65 -26.19 15.12 36.33
N MET A 66 -25.89 15.35 35.05
CA MET A 66 -26.78 16.02 34.11
C MET A 66 -27.43 15.02 33.14
N GLY A 67 -28.74 15.09 32.98
CA GLY A 67 -29.50 14.33 31.98
C GLY A 67 -30.17 15.27 30.97
N VAL A 68 -30.11 14.94 29.68
CA VAL A 68 -30.88 15.58 28.60
C VAL A 68 -31.84 14.54 28.04
N GLY A 69 -33.13 14.72 28.33
CA GLY A 69 -34.19 13.77 27.94
C GLY A 69 -34.27 12.50 28.82
N CYS A 70 -33.60 12.46 29.98
CA CYS A 70 -33.61 11.31 30.89
C CYS A 70 -33.23 11.67 32.34
N SER A 71 -33.54 10.77 33.27
CA SER A 71 -32.89 10.71 34.58
C SER A 71 -31.47 10.15 34.41
N PRO A 72 -30.41 10.91 34.70
CA PRO A 72 -29.05 10.50 34.39
C PRO A 72 -28.54 9.42 35.34
N THR A 73 -27.78 8.49 34.78
CA THR A 73 -27.07 7.44 35.52
C THR A 73 -25.55 7.66 35.56
N VAL A 74 -25.05 8.52 34.66
CA VAL A 74 -23.64 8.92 34.50
C VAL A 74 -23.53 10.46 34.53
N PRO A 75 -22.34 11.06 34.71
CA PRO A 75 -22.18 12.51 34.85
C PRO A 75 -22.86 13.38 33.77
N LEU A 76 -22.89 12.94 32.51
CA LEU A 76 -23.69 13.55 31.45
C LEU A 76 -24.32 12.45 30.58
N GLU A 77 -25.65 12.40 30.55
CA GLU A 77 -26.42 11.45 29.76
C GLU A 77 -27.36 12.18 28.78
N VAL A 78 -27.27 11.87 27.48
CA VAL A 78 -28.19 12.39 26.46
C VAL A 78 -29.00 11.23 25.91
N ARG A 79 -30.33 11.27 26.08
CA ARG A 79 -31.23 10.19 25.65
C ARG A 79 -32.34 10.74 24.76
N ALA A 80 -32.41 10.22 23.55
CA ALA A 80 -33.43 10.53 22.54
C ALA A 80 -33.60 9.32 21.60
N GLY A 81 -34.47 9.43 20.59
CA GLY A 81 -34.53 8.42 19.51
C GLY A 81 -33.22 8.36 18.70
N THR A 82 -32.54 9.49 18.56
CA THR A 82 -31.20 9.65 17.96
C THR A 82 -30.39 10.62 18.83
N PRO A 83 -29.83 10.19 19.97
CA PRO A 83 -29.00 11.04 20.81
C PRO A 83 -27.83 11.59 20.01
N GLN A 84 -27.54 12.89 20.18
CA GLN A 84 -26.47 13.58 19.46
C GLN A 84 -25.85 14.69 20.30
N ILE A 85 -24.53 14.87 20.13
CA ILE A 85 -23.79 16.06 20.50
C ILE A 85 -23.27 16.66 19.18
N ARG A 86 -23.57 17.93 18.92
CA ARG A 86 -23.27 18.61 17.65
C ARG A 86 -22.47 19.89 17.91
N LEU A 87 -21.38 20.05 17.18
CA LEU A 87 -20.63 21.29 17.03
C LEU A 87 -20.86 21.77 15.60
N TYR A 88 -21.61 22.86 15.47
CA TYR A 88 -22.00 23.43 14.18
C TYR A 88 -21.61 24.91 14.16
N ASP A 89 -20.91 25.34 13.12
CA ASP A 89 -20.45 26.72 12.95
C ASP A 89 -21.54 27.66 12.37
N GLY A 90 -22.75 27.13 12.09
CA GLY A 90 -23.82 27.90 11.47
C GLY A 90 -23.74 27.97 9.94
N ASN A 91 -22.72 27.37 9.33
CA ASN A 91 -22.43 27.47 7.90
C ASN A 91 -22.11 26.10 7.32
N ALA A 92 -20.87 25.63 7.48
CA ALA A 92 -20.30 24.59 6.65
C ALA A 92 -19.76 23.40 7.45
N VAL A 93 -19.23 23.60 8.67
CA VAL A 93 -18.65 22.51 9.48
C VAL A 93 -19.71 21.90 10.39
N ASP A 94 -19.94 20.59 10.24
CA ASP A 94 -20.95 19.86 11.01
C ASP A 94 -20.34 18.63 11.71
N ALA A 95 -19.67 18.86 12.83
CA ALA A 95 -19.07 17.79 13.63
C ALA A 95 -20.08 17.22 14.64
N ARG A 96 -20.22 15.89 14.68
CA ARG A 96 -21.21 15.22 15.52
C ARG A 96 -20.71 13.93 16.14
N TRP A 97 -21.19 13.67 17.35
CA TRP A 97 -21.23 12.33 17.96
C TRP A 97 -22.69 11.93 18.11
N TYR A 98 -23.13 10.89 17.40
CA TYR A 98 -24.55 10.49 17.39
C TYR A 98 -24.73 9.02 17.04
N THR A 99 -25.94 8.49 17.27
CA THR A 99 -26.35 7.16 16.78
C THR A 99 -27.29 7.28 15.59
N VAL A 100 -27.13 6.40 14.60
CA VAL A 100 -28.00 6.36 13.43
C VAL A 100 -29.31 5.66 13.77
N ALA A 101 -30.45 6.33 13.50
CA ALA A 101 -31.79 5.76 13.72
C ALA A 101 -31.92 4.39 13.01
N GLY A 102 -32.34 3.36 13.75
CA GLY A 102 -32.64 2.03 13.21
C GLY A 102 -31.45 1.20 12.71
N GLY A 103 -30.22 1.73 12.70
CA GLY A 103 -29.06 1.08 12.05
C GLY A 103 -27.89 0.69 12.97
N GLY A 104 -27.89 1.08 14.25
CA GLY A 104 -26.93 0.61 15.26
C GLY A 104 -25.49 1.15 15.15
N ALA A 105 -25.18 2.01 14.17
CA ALA A 105 -23.87 2.65 14.07
C ALA A 105 -23.78 3.87 15.00
N THR A 106 -22.70 3.92 15.80
CA THR A 106 -22.26 5.14 16.49
C THR A 106 -21.30 5.88 15.57
N VAL A 107 -21.56 7.15 15.33
CA VAL A 107 -20.72 8.02 14.50
C VAL A 107 -19.94 8.97 15.39
N PHE A 108 -18.64 9.06 15.14
CA PHE A 108 -17.75 10.12 15.61
C PHE A 108 -17.14 10.74 14.35
N GLY A 109 -17.54 11.95 13.98
CA GLY A 109 -17.00 12.53 12.75
C GLY A 109 -17.64 13.84 12.30
N ASN A 110 -17.44 14.13 11.01
CA ASN A 110 -17.93 15.32 10.33
C ASN A 110 -18.91 14.90 9.22
N LEU A 111 -20.10 15.51 9.18
CA LEU A 111 -21.15 15.23 8.19
C LEU A 111 -21.11 16.19 6.99
N SER A 112 -20.22 17.17 7.02
CA SER A 112 -19.91 18.04 5.90
C SER A 112 -18.78 17.46 5.03
N ASN A 113 -18.42 18.16 3.95
CA ASN A 113 -17.29 17.83 3.09
C ASN A 113 -15.94 18.35 3.63
N HIS A 114 -15.81 18.53 4.95
CA HIS A 114 -14.56 18.92 5.59
C HIS A 114 -13.85 17.72 6.20
N VAL A 115 -12.56 17.87 6.44
CA VAL A 115 -11.70 16.84 7.03
C VAL A 115 -12.14 16.46 8.44
N LEU A 116 -11.99 15.18 8.79
CA LEU A 116 -11.95 14.72 10.18
C LEU A 116 -10.49 14.55 10.59
N ALA A 117 -9.99 15.36 11.51
CA ALA A 117 -8.58 15.36 11.91
C ALA A 117 -8.41 15.03 13.39
N LEU A 118 -7.38 14.26 13.73
CA LEU A 118 -7.00 13.89 15.09
C LEU A 118 -5.65 14.55 15.44
N TYR A 119 -5.63 15.22 16.60
CA TYR A 119 -4.50 15.99 17.08
C TYR A 119 -3.97 15.43 18.40
N ALA A 120 -2.66 15.50 18.59
CA ALA A 120 -2.00 15.32 19.87
C ALA A 120 -0.91 16.38 20.01
N ASN A 121 -0.78 17.00 21.19
CA ASN A 121 0.22 18.04 21.44
C ASN A 121 0.23 19.16 20.36
N ASN A 122 -0.96 19.62 19.95
CA ASN A 122 -1.15 20.62 18.90
C ASN A 122 -0.58 20.25 17.50
N ALA A 123 -0.42 18.94 17.22
CA ALA A 123 0.01 18.43 15.92
C ALA A 123 -0.99 17.40 15.38
N GLU A 124 -1.35 17.52 14.11
CA GLU A 124 -2.20 16.55 13.42
C GLU A 124 -1.41 15.26 13.12
N PHE A 125 -1.93 14.10 13.49
CA PHE A 125 -1.26 12.82 13.23
C PHE A 125 -2.09 11.85 12.37
N LEU A 126 -3.41 12.03 12.30
CA LEU A 126 -4.31 11.24 11.46
C LEU A 126 -5.42 12.12 10.91
N ARG A 127 -5.75 11.93 9.64
CA ARG A 127 -6.91 12.58 9.01
C ARG A 127 -7.70 11.68 8.09
N GLY A 128 -9.00 11.89 8.05
CA GLY A 128 -9.92 11.35 7.04
C GLY A 128 -10.36 12.46 6.08
N GLN A 129 -10.16 12.23 4.79
CA GLN A 129 -10.56 13.13 3.71
C GLN A 129 -12.00 12.83 3.24
N PRO A 130 -12.71 13.83 2.67
CA PRO A 130 -14.07 13.63 2.13
C PRO A 130 -14.13 12.62 0.97
N ASP A 131 -13.03 12.39 0.27
CA ASP A 131 -12.90 11.38 -0.80
C ASP A 131 -12.66 9.95 -0.26
N GLY A 132 -12.70 9.77 1.06
CA GLY A 132 -12.57 8.49 1.74
C GLY A 132 -11.13 8.01 1.92
N LYS A 133 -10.13 8.89 1.72
CA LYS A 133 -8.72 8.59 2.00
C LYS A 133 -8.37 8.89 3.45
N VAL A 134 -7.42 8.14 3.98
CA VAL A 134 -6.84 8.33 5.31
C VAL A 134 -5.36 8.66 5.17
N GLY A 135 -4.95 9.77 5.76
CA GLY A 135 -3.55 10.20 5.84
C GLY A 135 -3.01 10.03 7.26
N ILE A 136 -1.80 9.49 7.39
CA ILE A 136 -1.02 9.48 8.64
C ILE A 136 0.31 10.16 8.32
N GLY A 137 0.61 11.27 8.99
CA GLY A 137 1.80 12.09 8.71
C GLY A 137 1.78 12.82 7.35
N THR A 138 0.63 12.87 6.66
CA THR A 138 0.45 13.62 5.41
C THR A 138 -0.92 14.28 5.34
N PHE A 139 -0.96 15.50 4.82
CA PHE A 139 -2.19 16.24 4.54
C PHE A 139 -2.83 15.84 3.22
N PHE A 140 -2.06 15.23 2.31
CA PHE A 140 -2.44 14.94 0.92
C PHE A 140 -2.24 13.44 0.62
N PRO A 141 -3.13 12.56 1.09
CA PRO A 141 -3.03 11.13 0.81
C PRO A 141 -3.20 10.84 -0.69
N GLY A 142 -2.22 10.16 -1.29
CA GLY A 142 -2.27 9.70 -2.70
C GLY A 142 -3.01 8.38 -2.90
N ALA A 143 -3.26 7.65 -1.82
CA ALA A 143 -3.97 6.36 -1.80
C ALA A 143 -5.04 6.35 -0.68
N ARG A 144 -5.91 5.33 -0.65
CA ARG A 144 -6.96 5.21 0.38
C ARG A 144 -6.41 5.20 1.80
N LEU A 145 -5.22 4.64 1.99
CA LEU A 145 -4.41 4.79 3.19
C LEU A 145 -3.01 5.22 2.74
N HIS A 146 -2.57 6.40 3.18
CA HIS A 146 -1.22 6.91 2.91
C HIS A 146 -0.55 7.22 4.25
N VAL A 147 0.53 6.49 4.56
CA VAL A 147 1.41 6.79 5.69
C VAL A 147 2.67 7.43 5.13
N ALA A 148 2.94 8.68 5.48
CA ALA A 148 4.14 9.40 5.07
C ALA A 148 4.92 9.84 6.30
N SER A 149 6.24 9.69 6.25
CA SER A 149 7.14 10.12 7.32
C SER A 149 8.54 10.32 6.74
N THR A 150 9.32 11.21 7.35
CA THR A 150 10.77 11.31 7.14
C THR A 150 11.54 10.22 7.92
N GLY A 151 10.87 9.54 8.86
CA GLY A 151 11.35 8.36 9.57
C GLY A 151 10.77 7.06 9.02
N GLN A 152 10.76 6.01 9.84
CA GLN A 152 10.17 4.72 9.45
C GLN A 152 8.66 4.83 9.27
N SER A 153 8.19 4.71 8.04
CA SER A 153 6.77 4.49 7.71
C SER A 153 6.49 2.98 7.67
N LEU A 154 6.57 2.31 8.82
CA LEU A 154 6.44 0.85 8.91
C LEU A 154 5.00 0.46 9.27
N LEU A 155 4.40 -0.45 8.48
CA LEU A 155 3.29 -1.26 8.96
C LEU A 155 3.86 -2.41 9.81
N ALA A 156 3.87 -2.24 11.13
CA ALA A 156 4.34 -3.27 12.05
C ALA A 156 3.17 -4.20 12.43
N THR A 157 3.25 -5.47 12.04
CA THR A 157 2.27 -6.50 12.40
C THR A 157 2.92 -7.60 13.23
N THR A 158 2.33 -7.93 14.37
CA THR A 158 2.67 -9.11 15.18
C THR A 158 1.46 -10.04 15.25
N SER A 159 1.69 -11.34 15.17
CA SER A 159 0.66 -12.36 15.34
C SER A 159 1.24 -13.51 16.14
N ASP A 160 0.56 -13.89 17.22
CA ASP A 160 0.79 -15.11 18.01
C ASP A 160 -0.16 -16.26 17.59
N SER A 161 -0.98 -16.02 16.56
CA SER A 161 -1.86 -17.01 15.95
C SER A 161 -1.18 -17.73 14.80
N ALA A 162 -1.62 -18.95 14.49
CA ALA A 162 -1.22 -19.71 13.29
C ALA A 162 -1.74 -19.11 11.97
N SER A 163 -2.26 -17.89 11.99
CA SER A 163 -2.72 -17.13 10.84
C SER A 163 -1.62 -16.20 10.31
N PRO A 164 -1.62 -15.85 9.00
CA PRO A 164 -0.64 -14.93 8.46
C PRO A 164 -0.81 -13.53 9.08
N ALA A 165 0.32 -12.90 9.46
CA ALA A 165 0.33 -11.53 9.97
C ALA A 165 -0.04 -10.48 8.90
N MET A 166 0.18 -10.81 7.62
CA MET A 166 -0.21 -9.99 6.47
C MET A 166 -0.77 -10.88 5.35
N ARG A 167 -1.91 -10.49 4.78
CA ARG A 167 -2.52 -11.16 3.62
C ARG A 167 -2.94 -10.13 2.57
N ALA A 168 -2.46 -10.31 1.34
CA ALA A 168 -2.96 -9.59 0.16
C ALA A 168 -3.94 -10.49 -0.62
N HIS A 169 -5.10 -9.98 -1.00
CA HIS A 169 -6.12 -10.71 -1.76
C HIS A 169 -6.73 -9.83 -2.85
N VAL A 170 -6.64 -10.28 -4.10
CA VAL A 170 -7.20 -9.59 -5.28
C VAL A 170 -8.39 -10.40 -5.79
N SER A 171 -9.58 -9.80 -5.79
CA SER A 171 -10.83 -10.43 -6.24
C SER A 171 -11.37 -9.89 -7.56
N HIS A 172 -10.61 -9.04 -8.26
CA HIS A 172 -11.04 -8.43 -9.50
C HIS A 172 -11.01 -9.43 -10.66
N GLY A 173 -12.11 -9.57 -11.41
CA GLY A 173 -12.27 -10.62 -12.42
C GLY A 173 -11.28 -10.59 -13.59
N ALA A 174 -10.63 -9.45 -13.86
CA ALA A 174 -9.64 -9.34 -14.94
C ALA A 174 -8.22 -9.80 -14.54
N TYR A 175 -7.88 -9.78 -13.25
CA TYR A 175 -6.53 -10.12 -12.75
C TYR A 175 -5.35 -9.44 -13.49
N ALA A 176 -5.56 -8.27 -14.09
CA ALA A 176 -4.63 -7.62 -15.02
C ALA A 176 -3.58 -6.71 -14.35
N SER A 177 -3.21 -6.96 -13.08
CA SER A 177 -2.22 -6.16 -12.35
C SER A 177 -1.59 -6.97 -11.19
N GLN A 178 -0.76 -6.34 -10.37
CA GLN A 178 -0.08 -6.99 -9.26
C GLN A 178 -0.89 -6.97 -7.94
N ALA A 179 -0.72 -8.02 -7.14
CA ALA A 179 -1.19 -8.06 -5.75
C ALA A 179 -0.22 -7.35 -4.77
N LEU A 180 1.06 -7.27 -5.14
CA LEU A 180 2.12 -6.57 -4.40
C LEU A 180 3.06 -5.90 -5.40
N LEU A 181 3.29 -4.59 -5.23
CA LEU A 181 4.31 -3.82 -5.95
C LEU A 181 5.38 -3.38 -4.94
N LEU A 182 6.65 -3.50 -5.33
CA LEU A 182 7.79 -3.07 -4.52
C LEU A 182 8.62 -2.08 -5.35
N ASP A 183 8.39 -0.79 -5.14
CA ASP A 183 9.11 0.26 -5.84
C ASP A 183 10.22 0.85 -4.96
N ALA A 184 11.32 1.22 -5.61
CA ALA A 184 12.40 1.97 -5.01
C ALA A 184 12.94 2.99 -6.01
N ASP A 185 12.99 4.27 -5.61
CA ASP A 185 13.60 5.34 -6.41
C ASP A 185 15.13 5.21 -6.51
N ARG A 186 15.71 4.26 -5.76
CA ARG A 186 17.14 3.99 -5.77
C ARG A 186 17.48 3.05 -6.92
N PRO A 187 18.50 3.36 -7.74
CA PRO A 187 18.96 2.43 -8.76
C PRO A 187 19.59 1.18 -8.14
N GLY A 188 19.47 0.07 -8.88
CA GLY A 188 19.87 -1.28 -8.45
C GLY A 188 21.30 -1.36 -7.91
N SER A 189 21.46 -1.88 -6.70
CA SER A 189 22.75 -2.25 -6.11
C SER A 189 22.58 -3.44 -5.16
N ASN A 190 23.68 -4.11 -4.83
CA ASN A 190 23.67 -5.22 -3.87
C ASN A 190 23.53 -4.78 -2.40
N GLY A 191 23.57 -3.46 -2.13
CA GLY A 191 23.48 -2.91 -0.78
C GLY A 191 22.04 -2.72 -0.27
N PHE A 192 21.04 -2.76 -1.16
CA PHE A 192 19.63 -2.75 -0.77
C PHE A 192 18.92 -4.04 -1.20
N MET A 193 17.78 -4.32 -0.56
CA MET A 193 16.99 -5.52 -0.79
C MET A 193 15.54 -5.13 -0.98
N PHE A 194 14.86 -5.76 -1.95
CA PHE A 194 13.41 -5.67 -2.09
C PHE A 194 12.70 -6.56 -1.08
N LEU A 195 13.30 -7.71 -0.74
CA LEU A 195 12.74 -8.66 0.21
C LEU A 195 13.85 -9.35 1.00
N GLN A 196 13.63 -9.50 2.30
CA GLN A 196 14.44 -10.32 3.19
C GLN A 196 13.55 -11.12 4.14
N ALA A 197 13.66 -12.44 4.13
CA ALA A 197 12.99 -13.33 5.07
C ALA A 197 14.01 -13.90 6.06
N ARG A 198 13.72 -13.77 7.36
CA ARG A 198 14.61 -14.20 8.45
C ARG A 198 13.90 -15.13 9.42
N ALA A 199 14.66 -16.05 10.01
CA ALA A 199 14.23 -16.92 11.11
C ALA A 199 15.02 -16.58 12.40
N GLY A 200 14.51 -17.03 13.56
CA GLY A 200 15.23 -16.87 14.84
C GLY A 200 15.45 -15.43 15.29
N VAL A 201 14.62 -14.48 14.84
CA VAL A 201 14.86 -13.03 15.07
C VAL A 201 14.88 -12.62 16.55
N SER A 202 14.29 -13.41 17.45
CA SER A 202 14.32 -13.20 18.90
C SER A 202 15.55 -13.79 19.59
N SER A 203 16.37 -14.57 18.87
CA SER A 203 17.57 -15.22 19.39
C SER A 203 18.78 -14.93 18.51
N THR A 204 19.04 -15.76 17.50
CA THR A 204 20.11 -15.57 16.50
C THR A 204 19.46 -15.35 15.15
N PRO A 205 19.23 -14.08 14.74
CA PRO A 205 18.60 -13.78 13.48
C PRO A 205 19.38 -14.37 12.30
N ASP A 206 18.69 -15.10 11.44
CA ASP A 206 19.29 -15.82 10.33
C ASP A 206 18.51 -15.57 9.04
N THR A 207 19.20 -15.19 7.96
CA THR A 207 18.54 -14.85 6.68
C THR A 207 18.35 -16.10 5.85
N LYS A 208 17.10 -16.42 5.50
CA LYS A 208 16.76 -17.63 4.72
C LYS A 208 16.56 -17.37 3.24
N PHE A 209 16.00 -16.20 2.92
CA PHE A 209 15.75 -15.78 1.55
C PHE A 209 16.00 -14.28 1.41
N LYS A 210 16.56 -13.85 0.29
CA LYS A 210 16.68 -12.43 -0.06
C LYS A 210 16.59 -12.19 -1.56
N LEU A 211 15.95 -11.08 -1.90
CA LEU A 211 15.90 -10.52 -3.25
C LEU A 211 16.61 -9.16 -3.21
N LEU A 212 17.75 -9.06 -3.91
CA LEU A 212 18.60 -7.88 -3.90
C LEU A 212 18.13 -6.83 -4.92
N GLY A 213 18.57 -5.60 -4.70
CA GLY A 213 18.29 -4.47 -5.59
C GLY A 213 18.87 -4.60 -7.00
N ASP A 214 19.92 -5.40 -7.17
CA ASP A 214 20.52 -5.70 -8.48
C ASP A 214 19.80 -6.82 -9.25
N GLY A 215 18.71 -7.37 -8.69
CA GLY A 215 17.92 -8.45 -9.28
C GLY A 215 18.38 -9.86 -8.90
N SER A 216 19.44 -10.00 -8.10
CA SER A 216 19.91 -11.31 -7.63
C SER A 216 18.98 -11.90 -6.57
N ALA A 217 18.76 -13.21 -6.61
CA ALA A 217 17.93 -13.95 -5.66
C ALA A 217 18.74 -15.06 -4.97
N TYR A 218 18.57 -15.20 -3.66
CA TYR A 218 19.27 -16.21 -2.86
C TYR A 218 18.32 -16.94 -1.91
N ALA A 219 18.60 -18.23 -1.72
CA ALA A 219 17.96 -19.09 -0.75
C ALA A 219 19.04 -19.97 -0.09
N ASP A 220 18.93 -20.21 1.22
CA ASP A 220 19.78 -21.22 1.89
C ASP A 220 19.50 -22.64 1.39
N GLY A 221 18.27 -22.88 0.95
CA GLY A 221 17.81 -24.15 0.38
C GLY A 221 17.77 -24.16 -1.15
N ALA A 222 17.13 -25.18 -1.70
CA ALA A 222 16.97 -25.33 -3.15
C ALA A 222 15.86 -24.41 -3.72
N TRP A 223 16.04 -24.02 -4.98
CA TRP A 223 14.96 -23.54 -5.84
C TRP A 223 14.33 -24.73 -6.56
N THR A 224 13.08 -25.06 -6.21
CA THR A 224 12.39 -26.23 -6.76
C THR A 224 11.29 -25.79 -7.73
N GLY A 225 11.49 -26.07 -9.02
CA GLY A 225 10.48 -25.88 -10.07
C GLY A 225 9.81 -27.21 -10.48
N GLY A 226 8.72 -27.12 -11.25
CA GLY A 226 7.96 -28.29 -11.71
C GLY A 226 8.48 -28.96 -12.97
N GLY A 227 9.48 -28.38 -13.65
CA GLY A 227 10.13 -28.95 -14.83
C GLY A 227 11.09 -30.09 -14.50
N ALA A 228 11.71 -30.69 -15.52
CA ALA A 228 12.63 -31.82 -15.35
C ALA A 228 13.99 -31.67 -16.05
N ASP A 229 14.22 -30.55 -16.74
CA ASP A 229 15.40 -30.28 -17.55
C ASP A 229 15.98 -28.87 -17.33
N TYR A 230 17.25 -28.72 -17.71
CA TYR A 230 17.89 -27.44 -17.93
C TYR A 230 17.88 -27.15 -19.43
N ALA A 231 17.46 -25.94 -19.80
CA ALA A 231 17.37 -25.50 -21.18
C ALA A 231 17.99 -24.11 -21.39
N GLU A 232 18.39 -23.83 -22.62
CA GLU A 232 18.80 -22.49 -23.06
C GLU A 232 18.05 -22.11 -24.34
N PHE A 233 17.93 -20.81 -24.60
CA PHE A 233 17.37 -20.32 -25.85
C PHE A 233 18.38 -20.39 -27.00
N PHE A 234 17.94 -20.91 -28.14
CA PHE A 234 18.69 -20.92 -29.40
C PHE A 234 17.86 -20.34 -30.54
N GLU A 235 18.56 -19.76 -31.52
CA GLU A 235 17.94 -19.24 -32.75
C GLU A 235 17.92 -20.33 -33.84
N TRP A 236 16.78 -20.47 -34.52
CA TRP A 236 16.64 -21.35 -35.68
C TRP A 236 17.41 -20.83 -36.88
N ALA A 237 18.11 -21.73 -37.58
CA ALA A 237 18.83 -21.40 -38.81
C ALA A 237 17.89 -20.87 -39.91
N ASP A 238 16.68 -21.43 -40.00
CA ASP A 238 15.64 -21.02 -40.96
C ASP A 238 14.73 -19.91 -40.43
N GLY A 239 14.89 -19.49 -39.17
CA GLY A 239 14.04 -18.49 -38.51
C GLY A 239 12.61 -18.94 -38.19
N ASN A 240 12.23 -20.19 -38.49
CA ASN A 240 10.87 -20.73 -38.27
C ASN A 240 9.75 -19.76 -38.73
N PRO A 241 9.71 -19.39 -40.01
CA PRO A 241 8.85 -18.29 -40.50
C PRO A 241 7.35 -18.55 -40.31
N ASP A 242 6.94 -19.81 -40.30
CA ASP A 242 5.54 -20.23 -40.15
C ASP A 242 5.14 -20.51 -38.68
N ALA A 243 6.02 -20.20 -37.72
CA ALA A 243 5.81 -20.41 -36.28
C ALA A 243 5.36 -21.85 -35.93
N GLU A 244 5.99 -22.84 -36.54
CA GLU A 244 5.66 -24.25 -36.35
C GLU A 244 5.92 -24.70 -34.90
N ASP A 245 5.07 -25.58 -34.37
CA ASP A 245 5.39 -26.31 -33.14
C ASP A 245 6.46 -27.34 -33.44
N ARG A 246 7.68 -27.06 -32.97
CA ARG A 246 8.88 -27.89 -33.15
C ARG A 246 9.27 -28.65 -31.88
N ARG A 247 8.42 -28.66 -30.85
CA ARG A 247 8.72 -29.34 -29.58
C ARG A 247 8.95 -30.84 -29.79
N GLY A 248 9.95 -31.35 -29.09
CA GLY A 248 10.38 -32.75 -29.17
C GLY A 248 11.24 -33.13 -30.37
N LEU A 249 11.60 -32.17 -31.24
CA LEU A 249 12.62 -32.41 -32.27
C LEU A 249 14.01 -32.47 -31.63
N ALA A 250 14.82 -33.43 -32.04
CA ALA A 250 16.26 -33.41 -31.76
C ALA A 250 16.92 -32.36 -32.67
N VAL A 251 17.92 -31.65 -32.15
CA VAL A 251 18.57 -30.56 -32.89
C VAL A 251 20.09 -30.67 -32.85
N VAL A 252 20.73 -30.12 -33.88
CA VAL A 252 22.19 -29.96 -33.98
C VAL A 252 22.53 -28.48 -34.13
N LEU A 253 23.76 -28.11 -33.76
CA LEU A 253 24.30 -26.77 -34.01
C LEU A 253 24.97 -26.66 -35.38
N GLU A 254 24.69 -25.56 -36.06
CA GLU A 254 25.30 -25.13 -37.31
C GLU A 254 25.48 -23.61 -37.30
N SER A 255 26.73 -23.15 -37.38
CA SER A 255 27.08 -21.72 -37.41
C SER A 255 26.45 -20.88 -36.28
N GLY A 256 26.35 -21.44 -35.07
CA GLY A 256 25.77 -20.77 -33.90
C GLY A 256 24.25 -20.79 -33.83
N ARG A 257 23.57 -21.45 -34.78
CA ARG A 257 22.11 -21.63 -34.82
C ARG A 257 21.76 -23.11 -34.77
N ILE A 258 20.49 -23.40 -34.51
CA ILE A 258 19.97 -24.77 -34.49
C ILE A 258 19.20 -25.12 -35.77
N ARG A 259 19.23 -26.40 -36.13
CA ARG A 259 18.33 -27.01 -37.12
C ARG A 259 17.91 -28.41 -36.65
N PRO A 260 16.80 -28.96 -37.18
CA PRO A 260 16.42 -30.34 -36.89
C PRO A 260 17.56 -31.31 -37.22
N ALA A 261 17.74 -32.30 -36.35
CA ALA A 261 18.70 -33.38 -36.56
C ALA A 261 18.21 -34.30 -37.69
N LEU A 262 19.11 -34.64 -38.60
CA LEU A 262 18.88 -35.59 -39.68
C LEU A 262 19.39 -36.98 -39.27
N ALA A 263 18.85 -38.03 -39.89
CA ALA A 263 19.35 -39.40 -39.67
C ALA A 263 20.82 -39.58 -40.07
N SER A 264 21.36 -38.70 -40.92
CA SER A 264 22.76 -38.67 -41.33
C SER A 264 23.66 -37.87 -40.39
N ASP A 265 23.12 -37.08 -39.46
CA ASP A 265 23.93 -36.36 -38.48
C ASP A 265 24.53 -37.36 -37.48
N PRO A 266 25.84 -37.29 -37.21
CA PRO A 266 26.45 -38.10 -36.16
C PRO A 266 25.75 -37.83 -34.80
N PRO A 267 25.44 -38.86 -34.00
CA PRO A 267 24.80 -38.66 -32.69
C PRO A 267 25.55 -37.69 -31.76
N ALA A 268 26.89 -37.64 -31.84
CA ALA A 268 27.73 -36.69 -31.12
C ALA A 268 27.45 -35.21 -31.46
N ARG A 269 26.81 -34.92 -32.59
CA ARG A 269 26.42 -33.55 -32.99
C ARG A 269 25.06 -33.13 -32.45
N ILE A 270 24.27 -34.05 -31.91
CA ILE A 270 22.94 -33.76 -31.37
C ILE A 270 23.12 -33.09 -30.00
N VAL A 271 22.74 -31.82 -29.92
CA VAL A 271 23.02 -30.97 -28.74
C VAL A 271 21.90 -31.01 -27.71
N GLY A 272 20.69 -31.41 -28.12
CA GLY A 272 19.53 -31.39 -27.23
C GLY A 272 18.23 -31.61 -27.97
N VAL A 273 17.13 -31.33 -27.25
CA VAL A 273 15.76 -31.50 -27.74
C VAL A 273 15.04 -30.18 -27.58
N VAL A 274 14.23 -29.77 -28.56
CA VAL A 274 13.35 -28.60 -28.41
C VAL A 274 12.42 -28.81 -27.21
N GLY A 275 12.63 -27.99 -26.18
CA GLY A 275 12.04 -28.15 -24.84
C GLY A 275 10.60 -27.65 -24.74
N ALA A 276 9.94 -27.98 -23.63
CA ALA A 276 8.56 -27.55 -23.36
C ALA A 276 8.33 -27.09 -21.91
N ASN A 277 8.97 -27.73 -20.93
CA ASN A 277 8.76 -27.45 -19.50
C ASN A 277 10.05 -27.60 -18.68
N PRO A 278 11.07 -26.74 -18.91
CA PRO A 278 12.32 -26.73 -18.15
C PRO A 278 12.13 -26.19 -16.74
N THR A 279 12.96 -26.66 -15.80
CA THR A 279 13.03 -26.11 -14.44
C THR A 279 13.76 -24.78 -14.41
N ILE A 280 14.82 -24.66 -15.19
CA ILE A 280 15.66 -23.48 -15.30
C ILE A 280 15.89 -23.21 -16.79
N VAL A 281 15.75 -21.94 -17.19
CA VAL A 281 16.03 -21.49 -18.55
C VAL A 281 17.13 -20.44 -18.53
N GLY A 282 18.27 -20.78 -19.13
CA GLY A 282 19.35 -19.85 -19.41
C GLY A 282 19.07 -19.01 -20.67
N ASP A 283 19.78 -17.89 -20.78
CA ASP A 283 19.76 -16.99 -21.95
C ASP A 283 18.35 -16.53 -22.39
N ALA A 284 17.42 -16.34 -21.45
CA ALA A 284 16.04 -15.99 -21.77
C ALA A 284 15.86 -14.57 -22.31
N ALA A 285 16.73 -13.63 -21.90
CA ALA A 285 16.56 -12.19 -22.14
C ALA A 285 15.10 -11.74 -21.85
N TRP A 286 14.53 -12.16 -20.72
CA TRP A 286 13.07 -12.12 -20.54
C TRP A 286 12.48 -10.70 -20.40
N ASN A 287 13.24 -9.70 -19.91
CA ASN A 287 12.71 -8.37 -19.55
C ASN A 287 13.41 -7.18 -20.20
N CYS A 288 14.49 -7.38 -20.94
CA CYS A 288 15.20 -6.28 -21.57
C CYS A 288 15.99 -6.74 -22.79
N TRP A 289 16.34 -5.79 -23.65
CA TRP A 289 17.22 -6.03 -24.78
C TRP A 289 18.54 -6.64 -24.28
N ALA A 290 18.87 -7.85 -24.76
CA ALA A 290 20.01 -8.62 -24.27
C ALA A 290 21.33 -7.83 -24.26
N GLY A 291 21.49 -6.91 -25.22
CA GLY A 291 22.64 -6.02 -25.35
C GLY A 291 22.48 -4.63 -24.74
N LYS A 292 21.46 -4.37 -23.90
CA LYS A 292 21.18 -3.04 -23.32
C LYS A 292 22.37 -2.44 -22.61
N TYR A 293 23.07 -3.25 -21.82
CA TYR A 293 24.25 -2.83 -21.09
C TYR A 293 25.50 -3.45 -21.67
N ARG A 294 26.60 -2.69 -21.66
CA ARG A 294 27.90 -3.20 -22.08
C ARG A 294 28.38 -4.27 -21.11
N ARG A 295 29.01 -5.29 -21.67
CA ARG A 295 29.65 -6.37 -20.92
C ARG A 295 31.11 -6.48 -21.33
N ASP A 296 31.93 -7.05 -20.46
CA ASP A 296 33.28 -7.48 -20.81
C ASP A 296 33.26 -8.77 -21.66
N ASP A 297 34.43 -9.22 -22.09
CA ASP A 297 34.61 -10.39 -22.95
C ASP A 297 34.12 -11.70 -22.29
N TYR A 298 33.92 -11.70 -20.97
CA TYR A 298 33.42 -12.84 -20.19
C TYR A 298 31.93 -12.72 -19.84
N GLY A 299 31.26 -11.65 -20.28
CA GLY A 299 29.83 -11.43 -20.07
C GLY A 299 29.48 -10.69 -18.77
N SER A 300 30.45 -10.20 -18.00
CA SER A 300 30.17 -9.41 -16.79
C SER A 300 29.77 -7.99 -17.16
N LEU A 301 28.81 -7.40 -16.42
CA LEU A 301 28.37 -6.03 -16.67
C LEU A 301 29.50 -5.02 -16.39
N LEU A 302 29.74 -4.14 -17.37
CA LEU A 302 30.56 -2.96 -17.15
C LEU A 302 29.72 -1.90 -16.45
N THR A 303 30.33 -1.22 -15.48
CA THR A 303 29.67 -0.19 -14.68
C THR A 303 30.51 1.08 -14.66
N GLU A 304 29.83 2.21 -14.51
CA GLU A 304 30.45 3.53 -14.35
C GLU A 304 30.00 4.16 -13.04
N GLU A 305 30.80 5.10 -12.54
CA GLU A 305 30.38 5.98 -11.46
C GLU A 305 29.53 7.13 -12.01
N TYR A 306 28.49 7.50 -11.27
CA TYR A 306 27.67 8.66 -11.57
C TYR A 306 27.30 9.38 -10.26
N GLU A 307 26.99 10.66 -10.37
CA GLU A 307 26.55 11.45 -9.21
C GLU A 307 25.03 11.42 -9.10
N LEU A 308 24.52 11.07 -7.92
CA LEU A 308 23.12 11.19 -7.54
C LEU A 308 22.93 12.50 -6.76
N VAL A 309 21.97 13.31 -7.20
CA VAL A 309 21.62 14.60 -6.59
C VAL A 309 20.27 14.49 -5.89
N GLU A 310 20.19 15.00 -4.67
CA GLU A 310 19.01 14.92 -3.80
C GLU A 310 18.70 16.28 -3.17
N TRP A 311 17.44 16.72 -3.24
CA TRP A 311 16.99 17.95 -2.57
C TRP A 311 15.51 17.84 -2.17
N GLN A 312 15.02 18.81 -1.43
CA GLN A 312 13.60 18.92 -1.08
C GLN A 312 13.08 20.26 -1.56
N GLU A 313 11.89 20.24 -2.16
CA GLU A 313 11.16 21.44 -2.55
C GLU A 313 10.01 21.66 -1.58
N THR A 314 9.92 22.87 -1.03
CA THR A 314 8.82 23.29 -0.17
C THR A 314 7.79 24.02 -1.02
N VAL A 315 6.65 23.36 -1.26
CA VAL A 315 5.55 23.91 -2.06
C VAL A 315 4.47 24.45 -1.12
N PRO A 316 4.01 25.70 -1.28
CA PRO A 316 2.89 26.22 -0.50
C PRO A 316 1.65 25.31 -0.62
N ALA A 317 0.98 25.04 0.48
CA ALA A 317 -0.26 24.28 0.45
C ALA A 317 -1.34 25.04 -0.34
N ALA A 318 -2.18 24.30 -1.07
CA ALA A 318 -3.31 24.88 -1.79
C ALA A 318 -4.35 25.52 -0.85
N ASP A 319 -4.45 25.00 0.38
CA ASP A 319 -5.38 25.47 1.40
C ASP A 319 -4.72 26.50 2.33
N PRO A 320 -5.35 27.68 2.54
CA PRO A 320 -4.86 28.66 3.51
C PRO A 320 -4.80 28.09 4.93
N GLY A 321 -3.60 28.07 5.52
CA GLY A 321 -3.37 27.61 6.89
C GLY A 321 -2.88 26.16 7.03
N ALA A 322 -2.82 25.39 5.94
CA ALA A 322 -2.14 24.10 5.93
C ALA A 322 -0.60 24.29 5.87
N PRO A 323 0.20 23.42 6.52
CA PRO A 323 1.65 23.46 6.39
C PRO A 323 2.06 23.15 4.94
N PRO A 324 3.21 23.70 4.46
CA PRO A 324 3.66 23.49 3.10
C PRO A 324 3.94 22.01 2.82
N ASP A 325 3.72 21.61 1.57
CA ASP A 325 4.03 20.29 1.05
C ASP A 325 5.55 20.18 0.83
N ILE A 326 6.17 19.09 1.30
CA ILE A 326 7.60 18.85 1.14
C ILE A 326 7.75 17.75 0.10
N ARG A 327 8.27 18.11 -1.07
CA ARG A 327 8.49 17.19 -2.19
C ARG A 327 9.95 16.79 -2.27
N PRO A 328 10.30 15.53 -1.95
CA PRO A 328 11.66 15.04 -2.15
C PRO A 328 11.93 14.83 -3.64
N HIS A 329 13.10 15.28 -4.08
CA HIS A 329 13.62 15.08 -5.43
C HIS A 329 14.92 14.28 -5.37
N ARG A 330 15.05 13.26 -6.21
CA ARG A 330 16.26 12.43 -6.31
C ARG A 330 16.44 11.97 -7.75
N CYS A 331 17.55 12.32 -8.37
CA CYS A 331 17.86 11.88 -9.74
C CYS A 331 19.38 11.88 -10.02
N PRO A 332 19.84 11.10 -11.02
CA PRO A 332 21.19 11.24 -11.55
C PRO A 332 21.46 12.66 -12.05
N ALA A 333 22.63 13.22 -11.77
CA ALA A 333 23.02 14.57 -12.15
C ALA A 333 22.90 14.83 -13.66
N ASP A 334 23.14 13.80 -14.47
CA ASP A 334 23.06 13.80 -15.92
C ASP A 334 21.64 13.59 -16.48
N ALA A 335 20.66 13.32 -15.61
CA ALA A 335 19.26 13.14 -15.95
C ALA A 335 18.35 14.27 -15.42
N ILE A 336 18.92 15.30 -14.80
CA ILE A 336 18.17 16.48 -14.33
C ILE A 336 17.66 17.25 -15.57
N PRO A 337 16.34 17.47 -15.70
CA PRO A 337 15.82 18.29 -16.80
C PRO A 337 16.44 19.69 -16.79
N GLN A 338 16.74 20.25 -17.96
CA GLN A 338 17.45 21.54 -18.07
C GLN A 338 16.76 22.69 -17.32
N ASP A 339 15.43 22.66 -17.22
CA ASP A 339 14.64 23.71 -16.56
C ASP A 339 14.47 23.48 -15.04
N THR A 340 15.07 22.43 -14.49
CA THR A 340 14.97 22.13 -13.05
C THR A 340 16.02 22.90 -12.26
N ALA A 341 15.58 23.83 -11.42
CA ALA A 341 16.45 24.55 -10.50
C ALA A 341 16.83 23.64 -9.31
N VAL A 342 18.11 23.28 -9.24
CA VAL A 342 18.67 22.49 -8.13
C VAL A 342 19.21 23.44 -7.05
N PRO A 343 18.78 23.32 -5.78
CA PRO A 343 19.29 24.16 -4.71
C PRO A 343 20.79 23.93 -4.45
N PRO A 344 21.56 24.98 -4.06
CA PRO A 344 22.99 24.84 -3.74
C PRO A 344 23.29 23.82 -2.63
N GLU A 345 22.36 23.64 -1.70
CA GLU A 345 22.43 22.69 -0.58
C GLU A 345 22.06 21.25 -0.95
N ALA A 346 21.75 20.98 -2.22
CA ALA A 346 21.43 19.63 -2.68
C ALA A 346 22.56 18.65 -2.34
N ARG A 347 22.19 17.52 -1.74
CA ARG A 347 23.13 16.46 -1.38
C ARG A 347 23.56 15.74 -2.65
N ARG A 348 24.88 15.54 -2.79
CA ARG A 348 25.49 14.81 -3.90
C ARG A 348 26.18 13.56 -3.38
N THR A 349 25.92 12.41 -4.01
CA THR A 349 26.56 11.13 -3.65
C THR A 349 27.01 10.39 -4.89
N VAL A 350 28.20 9.80 -4.87
CA VAL A 350 28.69 8.95 -5.97
C VAL A 350 28.10 7.55 -5.82
N GLN A 351 27.54 7.04 -6.90
CA GLN A 351 27.00 5.68 -7.02
C GLN A 351 27.50 5.01 -8.29
N ARG A 352 27.25 3.70 -8.43
CA ARG A 352 27.60 2.93 -9.64
C ARG A 352 26.34 2.50 -10.38
N ARG A 353 26.39 2.53 -11.71
CA ARG A 353 25.32 2.03 -12.58
C ARG A 353 25.89 1.24 -13.77
N PRO A 354 25.11 0.34 -14.40
CA PRO A 354 25.52 -0.32 -15.64
C PRO A 354 25.69 0.67 -16.80
N ILE A 355 26.73 0.48 -17.62
CA ILE A 355 27.00 1.33 -18.79
C ILE A 355 26.07 0.93 -19.93
N LEU A 356 25.34 1.90 -20.49
CA LEU A 356 24.45 1.67 -21.63
C LEU A 356 25.25 1.36 -22.91
N ASN A 357 24.77 0.42 -23.70
CA ASN A 357 25.33 0.16 -25.02
C ASN A 357 24.90 1.28 -25.99
N PRO A 358 25.81 1.96 -26.71
CA PRO A 358 25.45 2.99 -27.68
C PRO A 358 24.52 2.52 -28.80
N ALA A 359 24.48 1.21 -29.08
CA ALA A 359 23.56 0.62 -30.06
C ALA A 359 22.15 0.38 -29.50
N PHE A 360 21.92 0.59 -28.20
CA PHE A 360 20.60 0.48 -27.59
C PHE A 360 19.72 1.65 -28.02
N ASP A 361 18.58 1.31 -28.63
CA ASP A 361 17.52 2.26 -28.95
C ASP A 361 16.37 2.12 -27.93
N PRO A 362 16.17 3.11 -27.04
CA PRO A 362 15.09 3.08 -26.05
C PRO A 362 13.69 3.23 -26.66
N ALA A 363 13.56 3.74 -27.89
CA ALA A 363 12.27 3.90 -28.55
C ALA A 363 11.77 2.61 -29.20
N ARG A 364 12.65 1.62 -29.40
CA ARG A 364 12.30 0.34 -29.99
C ARG A 364 11.64 -0.56 -28.94
N PRO A 365 10.39 -1.02 -29.17
CA PRO A 365 9.73 -1.94 -28.24
C PRO A 365 10.51 -3.25 -28.16
N TYR A 366 10.77 -3.72 -26.94
CA TYR A 366 11.42 -4.99 -26.71
C TYR A 366 10.41 -6.14 -26.80
N ARG A 367 10.72 -7.17 -27.59
CA ARG A 367 10.01 -8.45 -27.59
C ARG A 367 10.94 -9.54 -27.03
N PRO A 368 10.57 -10.19 -25.91
CA PRO A 368 11.36 -11.28 -25.33
C PRO A 368 11.58 -12.43 -26.32
N ARG A 369 12.68 -13.19 -26.15
CA ARG A 369 12.95 -14.39 -26.98
C ARG A 369 11.77 -15.37 -27.01
N ALA A 370 11.07 -15.52 -25.89
CA ALA A 370 9.92 -16.41 -25.78
C ALA A 370 8.73 -16.04 -26.70
N GLU A 371 8.65 -14.80 -27.18
CA GLU A 371 7.58 -14.30 -28.04
C GLU A 371 7.99 -14.21 -29.53
N ARG A 372 9.19 -14.70 -29.86
CA ARG A 372 9.78 -14.59 -31.19
C ARG A 372 9.93 -15.99 -31.82
N PRO A 373 9.29 -16.26 -32.97
CA PRO A 373 9.25 -17.61 -33.54
C PRO A 373 10.63 -18.14 -33.95
N GLU A 374 11.58 -17.25 -34.25
CA GLU A 374 12.95 -17.62 -34.58
C GLU A 374 13.76 -18.13 -33.38
N TRP A 375 13.23 -18.01 -32.15
CA TRP A 375 13.85 -18.50 -30.92
C TRP A 375 13.06 -19.66 -30.31
N THR A 376 13.77 -20.63 -29.75
CA THR A 376 13.16 -21.69 -28.94
C THR A 376 14.07 -22.11 -27.81
N ILE A 377 13.49 -22.68 -26.76
CA ILE A 377 14.26 -23.39 -25.74
C ILE A 377 14.73 -24.76 -26.26
N VAL A 378 15.96 -25.13 -25.95
CA VAL A 378 16.53 -26.46 -26.19
C VAL A 378 16.94 -27.03 -24.84
N GLY A 379 16.33 -28.14 -24.45
CA GLY A 379 16.73 -28.90 -23.28
C GLY A 379 18.07 -29.59 -23.53
N LEU A 380 19.04 -29.26 -22.71
CA LEU A 380 20.43 -29.71 -22.83
C LEU A 380 20.75 -30.88 -21.89
N MET A 381 19.97 -31.03 -20.82
CA MET A 381 20.08 -32.15 -19.89
C MET A 381 18.81 -32.33 -19.07
N GLY A 382 18.57 -33.55 -18.58
CA GLY A 382 17.41 -33.90 -17.77
C GLY A 382 16.45 -34.84 -18.51
N LYS A 383 15.20 -34.91 -18.04
CA LYS A 383 14.19 -35.79 -18.66
C LYS A 383 13.39 -35.00 -19.70
N LEU A 384 13.51 -35.39 -20.96
CA LEU A 384 12.97 -34.65 -22.10
C LEU A 384 12.00 -35.50 -22.90
N ARG A 385 10.97 -34.84 -23.46
CA ARG A 385 10.00 -35.45 -24.38
C ARG A 385 10.56 -35.35 -25.80
N VAL A 386 10.71 -36.48 -26.48
CA VAL A 386 11.25 -36.58 -27.83
C VAL A 386 10.19 -37.18 -28.75
N ARG A 387 10.01 -36.64 -29.95
CA ARG A 387 9.12 -37.27 -30.94
C ARG A 387 9.65 -38.65 -31.31
N GLN A 388 8.75 -39.61 -31.45
CA GLN A 388 9.14 -40.97 -31.83
C GLN A 388 9.87 -40.96 -33.18
N GLY A 389 10.98 -41.71 -33.26
CA GLY A 389 11.77 -41.86 -34.49
C GLY A 389 12.78 -40.73 -34.76
N GLN A 390 12.92 -39.75 -33.86
CA GLN A 390 13.98 -38.75 -33.97
C GLN A 390 15.38 -39.37 -33.79
N PRO A 391 16.42 -38.82 -34.44
CA PRO A 391 17.80 -39.13 -34.10
C PRO A 391 18.07 -38.83 -32.62
N THR A 392 18.90 -39.64 -31.97
CA THR A 392 19.23 -39.51 -30.53
C THR A 392 20.73 -39.40 -30.32
N GLY A 393 21.16 -38.60 -29.34
CA GLY A 393 22.58 -38.45 -29.01
C GLY A 393 23.19 -39.71 -28.37
N ASP A 394 24.52 -39.83 -28.42
CA ASP A 394 25.28 -41.02 -27.99
C ASP A 394 25.01 -41.48 -26.55
N ARG A 395 24.66 -40.52 -25.67
CA ARG A 395 24.54 -40.73 -24.22
C ARG A 395 23.11 -40.74 -23.72
N TRP A 396 22.14 -40.59 -24.63
CA TRP A 396 20.73 -40.50 -24.29
C TRP A 396 20.18 -41.87 -23.95
N MET A 397 19.33 -41.94 -22.92
CA MET A 397 18.72 -43.21 -22.50
C MET A 397 17.20 -43.08 -22.54
N LYS A 398 16.55 -43.93 -23.32
CA LYS A 398 15.09 -44.01 -23.35
C LYS A 398 14.60 -44.49 -21.99
N LEU A 399 13.68 -43.74 -21.39
CA LEU A 399 13.06 -44.07 -20.11
C LEU A 399 11.74 -44.82 -20.34
N CYS A 400 10.86 -44.25 -21.16
CA CYS A 400 9.57 -44.85 -21.48
C CYS A 400 9.00 -44.32 -22.79
N THR A 401 7.98 -45.01 -23.31
CA THR A 401 7.09 -44.47 -24.33
C THR A 401 5.93 -43.75 -23.62
N VAL A 402 5.69 -42.48 -23.97
CA VAL A 402 4.68 -41.63 -23.33
C VAL A 402 3.35 -41.72 -24.07
N SER A 403 3.43 -41.74 -25.40
CA SER A 403 2.29 -41.87 -26.31
C SER A 403 2.77 -42.52 -27.61
N PRO A 404 1.86 -42.85 -28.56
CA PRO A 404 2.25 -43.38 -29.86
C PRO A 404 3.14 -42.45 -30.70
N THR A 405 3.38 -41.22 -30.28
CA THR A 405 4.17 -40.23 -31.03
C THR A 405 5.29 -39.58 -30.20
N VAL A 406 5.38 -39.89 -28.90
CA VAL A 406 6.30 -39.24 -27.96
C VAL A 406 6.92 -40.26 -27.02
N GLU A 407 8.22 -40.11 -26.82
CA GLU A 407 9.04 -40.89 -25.90
C GLU A 407 9.66 -39.96 -24.83
N GLU A 408 10.00 -40.52 -23.67
CA GLU A 408 10.77 -39.82 -22.64
C GLU A 408 12.19 -40.33 -22.63
N TRP A 409 13.14 -39.40 -22.65
CA TRP A 409 14.56 -39.70 -22.68
C TRP A 409 15.29 -38.93 -21.58
N LEU A 410 16.28 -39.59 -20.96
CA LEU A 410 17.26 -38.92 -20.12
C LEU A 410 18.42 -38.45 -21.01
N VAL A 411 18.59 -37.13 -21.08
CA VAL A 411 19.69 -36.44 -21.78
C VAL A 411 20.77 -36.07 -20.76
N ARG A 412 22.03 -36.45 -21.01
CA ARG A 412 23.15 -36.32 -20.07
C ARG A 412 24.53 -36.32 -20.72
#